data_AF-C0E184-F1
#
_entry.id   AF-C0E184-F1
#
_cell.length_a   1.000
_cell.length_b   1.000
_cell.length_c   1.000
_cell.angle_alpha   90.00
_cell.angle_beta   90.00
_cell.angle_gamma   90.00
#
_symmetry.space_group_name_H-M   'P 1'
#
loop_
_entity.id
_entity.type
_entity.pdbx_description
1 polymer ?
#
loop_
_entity_poly.entity_id
_entity_poly.type
_entity_poly.pdbx_seq_one_letter_code
_entity_poly.pdbx_strand_id
1 'polypeptide(L)'
;MSKTVKTIGVIAAIMIVAVVAFFLFRSTPDKAVTSAVASSDAASSLDSGGGSESAVAESPGGGEDQISVDPNGRRIITPAAGNPKPLTTKPVESKNRCDISPELTIQTMGENAEAEIMWSKTAGPSKYNGVVPTGYSADATGAALAAWNYRTLFYGGGKFTDTVVRNYVEFGPEQKEKAKTEDFSSYVPYQAGFGTLSPVAARIITCKPDFMVVEHAHKLIGDGEKFYAENDPHYDIHRFTMKLSKDGEWIFYMPGMVQGIAVLHSLDGGWTMWQY
;
A
#
# COMPACT_ATOMS: atom_id res chain seq x y z
N MET A 1 1.10 22.52 -37.98
CA MET A 1 1.12 21.80 -36.69
C MET A 1 1.38 22.78 -35.56
N SER A 2 0.34 23.41 -35.00
CA SER A 2 0.54 24.63 -34.21
C SER A 2 -0.45 24.70 -33.06
N LYS A 3 0.12 24.75 -31.84
CA LYS A 3 -0.48 25.10 -30.54
C LYS A 3 -1.56 24.17 -29.96
N THR A 4 -2.58 23.75 -30.70
CA THR A 4 -3.73 23.01 -30.12
C THR A 4 -3.37 21.61 -29.60
N VAL A 5 -2.50 20.88 -30.32
CA VAL A 5 -2.05 19.52 -29.93
C VAL A 5 -1.10 19.56 -28.71
N LYS A 6 -0.30 20.62 -28.56
CA LYS A 6 0.57 20.82 -27.39
C LYS A 6 -0.23 21.18 -26.14
N THR A 7 -1.32 21.95 -26.27
CA THR A 7 -2.16 22.35 -25.14
C THR A 7 -3.00 21.17 -24.60
N ILE A 8 -3.48 20.26 -25.46
CA ILE A 8 -4.23 19.06 -25.03
C ILE A 8 -3.30 18.05 -24.32
N GLY A 9 -2.06 17.87 -24.81
CA GLY A 9 -1.06 17.03 -24.16
C GLY A 9 -0.66 17.52 -22.76
N VAL A 10 -0.60 18.84 -22.55
CA VAL A 10 -0.29 19.44 -21.25
C VAL A 10 -1.47 19.31 -20.28
N ILE A 11 -2.71 19.48 -20.72
CA ILE A 11 -3.91 19.33 -19.88
C ILE A 11 -4.12 17.86 -19.45
N ALA A 12 -3.81 16.88 -20.31
CA ALA A 12 -3.93 15.45 -20.00
C ALA A 12 -2.78 14.89 -19.12
N ALA A 13 -1.57 15.48 -19.22
CA ALA A 13 -0.50 15.23 -18.26
C ALA A 13 -0.88 15.77 -16.87
N ILE A 14 -1.48 16.97 -16.82
CA ILE A 14 -2.00 17.57 -15.60
C ILE A 14 -3.13 16.72 -15.00
N MET A 15 -3.97 16.02 -15.78
CA MET A 15 -5.04 15.17 -15.23
C MET A 15 -4.54 13.85 -14.59
N ILE A 16 -3.48 13.22 -15.11
CA ILE A 16 -2.89 12.04 -14.43
C ILE A 16 -1.95 12.46 -13.32
N VAL A 17 -1.20 13.54 -13.49
CA VAL A 17 -0.53 14.19 -12.36
C VAL A 17 -1.57 14.71 -11.38
N ALA A 18 -2.81 15.01 -11.74
CA ALA A 18 -3.87 15.40 -10.82
C ALA A 18 -4.62 14.19 -10.25
N VAL A 19 -4.70 13.04 -10.90
CA VAL A 19 -5.21 11.82 -10.28
C VAL A 19 -4.17 11.32 -9.29
N VAL A 20 -2.91 11.23 -9.72
CA VAL A 20 -1.75 10.96 -8.85
C VAL A 20 -1.65 12.05 -7.78
N ALA A 21 -1.67 13.35 -8.08
CA ALA A 21 -1.63 14.43 -7.08
C ALA A 21 -2.89 14.52 -6.22
N PHE A 22 -4.07 14.14 -6.71
CA PHE A 22 -5.26 13.95 -5.88
C PHE A 22 -5.06 12.76 -4.91
N PHE A 23 -4.28 11.76 -5.33
CA PHE A 23 -3.71 10.73 -4.47
C PHE A 23 -2.49 11.21 -3.63
N LEU A 24 -1.81 12.34 -3.94
CA LEU A 24 -0.58 12.84 -3.26
C LEU A 24 -0.76 14.10 -2.36
N PHE A 25 -1.83 14.90 -2.48
CA PHE A 25 -1.91 16.27 -1.89
C PHE A 25 -2.99 16.49 -0.82
N ARG A 26 -3.57 15.43 -0.24
CA ARG A 26 -4.55 15.60 0.86
C ARG A 26 -3.97 15.47 2.28
N SER A 27 -2.83 16.11 2.52
CA SER A 27 -2.38 16.43 3.88
C SER A 27 -1.55 17.71 3.87
N THR A 28 -2.21 18.86 3.74
CA THR A 28 -1.87 20.13 4.44
C THR A 28 -2.89 21.21 4.01
N PRO A 29 -3.57 21.89 4.94
CA PRO A 29 -4.18 23.18 4.63
C PRO A 29 -3.08 24.23 4.38
N ASP A 30 -3.29 25.08 3.39
CA ASP A 30 -2.40 26.18 3.00
C ASP A 30 -1.96 27.04 4.19
N LYS A 31 -0.63 27.22 4.36
CA LYS A 31 -0.08 28.49 4.85
C LYS A 31 1.19 28.90 4.12
N ALA A 32 1.15 30.15 3.70
CA ALA A 32 2.15 30.92 3.00
C ALA A 32 3.37 31.30 3.87
N VAL A 33 4.54 31.30 3.23
CA VAL A 33 5.67 32.26 3.30
C VAL A 33 6.13 32.78 4.69
N THR A 34 7.37 32.45 5.11
CA THR A 34 8.52 33.39 5.25
C THR A 34 9.72 32.78 5.99
N SER A 35 10.90 33.09 5.44
CA SER A 35 12.17 33.40 6.10
C SER A 35 13.10 32.31 6.63
N ALA A 36 14.32 32.44 6.12
CA ALA A 36 15.56 31.79 6.49
C ALA A 36 15.98 32.03 7.94
N VAL A 37 16.69 31.06 8.52
CA VAL A 37 17.76 31.31 9.49
C VAL A 37 18.91 30.34 9.20
N ALA A 38 20.09 30.92 8.94
CA ALA A 38 21.37 30.23 8.88
C ALA A 38 21.91 29.99 10.28
N SER A 39 22.65 28.90 10.48
CA SER A 39 23.69 28.81 11.50
C SER A 39 24.82 27.89 11.05
N SER A 40 26.03 28.42 11.17
CA SER A 40 27.30 27.82 10.80
C SER A 40 27.93 27.04 11.96
N ASP A 41 28.95 26.27 11.56
CA ASP A 41 30.13 25.83 12.30
C ASP A 41 30.00 24.76 13.40
N ALA A 42 30.63 23.60 13.15
CA ALA A 42 32.01 23.39 13.60
C ALA A 42 32.63 22.13 12.96
N ALA A 43 33.86 22.29 12.46
CA ALA A 43 34.72 21.23 11.96
C ALA A 43 35.44 20.49 13.09
N SER A 44 35.79 19.22 12.88
CA SER A 44 37.11 18.71 13.23
C SER A 44 37.47 17.48 12.39
N SER A 45 38.76 17.35 12.12
CA SER A 45 39.41 16.60 11.04
C SER A 45 40.32 15.49 11.55
N LEU A 46 40.69 14.57 10.63
CA LEU A 46 41.79 13.57 10.66
C LEU A 46 41.38 12.22 11.32
N ASP A 47 41.68 11.05 10.76
CA ASP A 47 42.94 10.61 10.14
C ASP A 47 42.76 9.56 9.01
N SER A 48 43.77 9.45 8.13
CA SER A 48 43.82 8.60 6.94
C SER A 48 44.69 7.35 7.11
N GLY A 49 44.18 6.20 6.66
CA GLY A 49 44.93 5.25 5.83
C GLY A 49 45.52 3.99 6.48
N GLY A 50 45.19 2.84 5.88
CA GLY A 50 46.14 1.73 5.72
C GLY A 50 45.59 0.31 5.91
N GLY A 51 45.52 -0.46 4.81
CA GLY A 51 45.88 -1.88 4.84
C GLY A 51 44.79 -2.92 4.55
N SER A 52 44.80 -3.43 3.32
CA SER A 52 44.10 -4.59 2.78
C SER A 52 44.34 -5.89 3.55
N GLU A 53 43.34 -6.77 3.71
CA GLU A 53 43.36 -8.11 3.09
C GLU A 53 42.06 -8.89 3.29
N SER A 54 41.80 -9.72 2.30
CA SER A 54 40.60 -10.50 2.03
C SER A 54 40.32 -11.57 3.08
N ALA A 55 39.09 -11.57 3.60
CA ALA A 55 38.42 -12.79 4.01
C ALA A 55 37.01 -12.72 3.43
N VAL A 56 36.83 -13.36 2.28
CA VAL A 56 35.51 -13.79 1.79
C VAL A 56 34.99 -14.79 2.81
N ALA A 57 34.32 -14.28 3.84
CA ALA A 57 33.42 -15.10 4.64
C ALA A 57 32.13 -15.21 3.83
N GLU A 58 31.91 -16.37 3.21
CA GLU A 58 30.56 -16.81 2.87
C GLU A 58 29.73 -16.73 4.15
N SER A 59 28.91 -15.68 4.27
CA SER A 59 28.02 -15.54 5.41
C SER A 59 26.91 -16.57 5.25
N PRO A 60 26.66 -17.43 6.25
CA PRO A 60 25.60 -18.40 6.18
C PRO A 60 24.26 -17.65 6.07
N GLY A 61 23.57 -17.83 4.95
CA GLY A 61 22.21 -17.31 4.77
C GLY A 61 21.29 -17.90 5.83
N GLY A 62 20.97 -17.13 6.87
CA GLY A 62 20.16 -17.59 7.99
C GLY A 62 20.14 -16.60 9.15
N GLY A 63 19.70 -15.37 8.90
CA GLY A 63 19.30 -14.48 9.99
C GLY A 63 17.93 -14.89 10.54
N GLU A 64 17.63 -14.52 11.79
CA GLU A 64 16.27 -14.60 12.35
C GLU A 64 15.43 -13.40 11.88
N ASP A 65 14.13 -13.61 11.70
CA ASP A 65 13.20 -12.53 11.36
C ASP A 65 13.25 -11.45 12.46
N GLN A 66 13.28 -10.18 12.05
CA GLN A 66 13.23 -9.07 12.99
C GLN A 66 11.79 -8.77 13.38
N ILE A 67 11.59 -8.46 14.65
CA ILE A 67 10.27 -8.10 15.20
C ILE A 67 10.31 -6.64 15.63
N SER A 68 9.36 -5.85 15.14
CA SER A 68 9.10 -4.50 15.61
C SER A 68 7.61 -4.32 15.95
N VAL A 69 7.26 -3.15 16.45
CA VAL A 69 5.89 -2.79 16.80
C VAL A 69 5.56 -1.48 16.09
N ASP A 70 4.41 -1.44 15.42
CA ASP A 70 3.95 -0.21 14.79
C ASP A 70 3.37 0.78 15.82
N PRO A 71 3.12 2.03 15.42
CA PRO A 71 2.50 3.01 16.30
C PRO A 71 1.10 2.65 16.85
N ASN A 72 0.43 1.64 16.29
CA ASN A 72 -0.84 1.09 16.82
C ASN A 72 -0.62 -0.04 17.83
N GLY A 73 0.62 -0.39 18.17
CA GLY A 73 0.95 -1.48 19.08
C GLY A 73 0.93 -2.87 18.46
N ARG A 74 0.85 -2.96 17.12
CA ARG A 74 0.77 -4.24 16.40
C ARG A 74 2.15 -4.77 16.07
N ARG A 75 2.32 -6.09 16.15
CA ARG A 75 3.57 -6.77 15.79
C ARG A 75 3.81 -6.71 14.28
N ILE A 76 4.99 -6.26 13.88
CA ILE A 76 5.47 -6.25 12.50
C ILE A 76 6.65 -7.23 12.40
N ILE A 77 6.65 -8.06 11.37
CA ILE A 77 7.73 -9.02 11.09
C ILE A 77 8.49 -8.56 9.87
N THR A 78 9.79 -8.35 9.99
CA THR A 78 10.68 -8.11 8.86
C THR A 78 11.46 -9.40 8.57
N PRO A 79 11.22 -10.05 7.42
CA PRO A 79 11.91 -11.28 7.08
C PRO A 79 13.42 -11.09 7.03
N ALA A 80 14.17 -12.06 7.54
CA ALA A 80 15.63 -11.98 7.58
C ALA A 80 16.28 -11.98 6.19
N ALA A 81 15.62 -12.59 5.20
CA ALA A 81 16.09 -12.67 3.83
C ALA A 81 14.91 -12.73 2.86
N GLY A 82 14.95 -11.85 1.85
CA GLY A 82 13.96 -11.82 0.78
C GLY A 82 12.55 -11.45 1.26
N ASN A 83 11.55 -11.83 0.47
CA ASN A 83 10.15 -11.54 0.78
C ASN A 83 9.54 -12.60 1.71
N PRO A 84 8.45 -12.26 2.44
CA PRO A 84 7.70 -13.24 3.21
C PRO A 84 7.30 -14.46 2.36
N LYS A 85 7.26 -15.64 2.99
CA LYS A 85 6.88 -16.87 2.28
C LYS A 85 5.35 -16.91 2.11
N PRO A 86 4.84 -17.12 0.89
CA PRO A 86 3.41 -17.27 0.69
C PRO A 86 2.91 -18.64 1.16
N LEU A 87 1.59 -18.76 1.28
CA LEU A 87 0.97 -20.04 1.63
C LEU A 87 1.34 -21.10 0.61
N THR A 88 1.68 -22.30 1.10
CA THR A 88 1.98 -23.45 0.26
C THR A 88 0.72 -24.09 -0.36
N THR A 89 -0.46 -23.72 0.15
CA THR A 89 -1.76 -24.20 -0.32
C THR A 89 -2.61 -23.04 -0.79
N LYS A 90 -3.37 -23.26 -1.86
CA LYS A 90 -4.33 -22.27 -2.36
C LYS A 90 -5.41 -22.02 -1.29
N PRO A 91 -5.67 -20.74 -0.91
CA PRO A 91 -6.79 -20.35 -0.08
C PRO A 91 -8.11 -20.90 -0.62
N VAL A 92 -8.95 -21.37 0.29
CA VAL A 92 -10.30 -21.83 -0.02
C VAL A 92 -11.28 -20.73 0.38
N GLU A 93 -12.29 -20.50 -0.46
CA GLU A 93 -13.37 -19.57 -0.13
C GLU A 93 -14.06 -20.00 1.18
N SER A 94 -14.28 -19.04 2.07
CA SER A 94 -15.02 -19.27 3.29
C SER A 94 -16.49 -19.64 3.01
N LYS A 95 -17.09 -20.42 3.92
CA LYS A 95 -18.52 -20.77 3.83
C LYS A 95 -19.41 -19.53 3.88
N ASN A 96 -19.04 -18.53 4.68
CA ASN A 96 -19.69 -17.22 4.67
C ASN A 96 -18.80 -16.19 3.98
N ARG A 97 -18.86 -16.20 2.65
CA ARG A 97 -18.00 -15.40 1.76
C ARG A 97 -18.06 -13.88 1.96
N CYS A 98 -19.06 -13.37 2.68
CA CYS A 98 -19.19 -11.93 2.92
C CYS A 98 -18.65 -11.50 4.29
N ASP A 99 -18.33 -12.46 5.16
CA ASP A 99 -17.76 -12.18 6.46
C ASP A 99 -16.25 -12.07 6.37
N ILE A 100 -15.71 -11.11 7.12
CA ILE A 100 -14.29 -10.97 7.34
C ILE A 100 -13.97 -11.61 8.68
N SER A 101 -13.09 -12.61 8.71
CA SER A 101 -12.69 -13.26 9.97
C SER A 101 -11.30 -13.92 9.97
N PRO A 102 -10.28 -13.41 9.25
CA PRO A 102 -8.95 -14.00 9.35
C PRO A 102 -8.21 -13.56 10.62
N GLU A 103 -7.37 -14.45 11.13
CA GLU A 103 -6.17 -14.07 11.86
C GLU A 103 -5.11 -13.60 10.86
N LEU A 104 -4.52 -12.45 11.15
CA LEU A 104 -3.58 -11.78 10.26
C LEU A 104 -2.19 -11.67 10.87
N THR A 105 -1.20 -11.51 10.00
CA THR A 105 0.13 -11.05 10.38
C THR A 105 0.53 -9.91 9.46
N ILE A 106 1.29 -8.95 9.97
CA ILE A 106 1.85 -7.87 9.17
C ILE A 106 3.33 -8.16 8.96
N GLN A 107 3.76 -8.12 7.70
CA GLN A 107 5.15 -8.34 7.35
C GLN A 107 5.63 -7.29 6.36
N THR A 108 6.88 -6.86 6.49
CA THR A 108 7.54 -5.98 5.52
C THR A 108 8.08 -6.80 4.34
N MET A 109 8.41 -6.13 3.24
CA MET A 109 8.98 -6.76 2.05
C MET A 109 10.49 -6.51 2.01
N GLY A 110 11.29 -7.56 1.78
CA GLY A 110 12.75 -7.57 2.05
C GLY A 110 13.67 -6.79 1.10
N GLU A 111 13.15 -5.85 0.31
CA GLU A 111 13.94 -4.99 -0.58
C GLU A 111 13.85 -3.50 -0.19
N ASN A 112 14.06 -3.18 1.10
CA ASN A 112 13.93 -1.82 1.64
C ASN A 112 12.50 -1.24 1.57
N ALA A 113 11.52 -2.12 1.53
CA ALA A 113 10.11 -1.75 1.52
C ALA A 113 9.57 -1.79 2.95
N GLU A 114 9.54 -0.64 3.62
CA GLU A 114 8.86 -0.43 4.91
C GLU A 114 7.33 -0.64 4.84
N ALA A 115 6.80 -0.96 3.65
CA ALA A 115 5.40 -1.26 3.45
C ALA A 115 4.93 -2.41 4.33
N GLU A 116 3.90 -2.13 5.12
CA GLU A 116 3.17 -3.13 5.86
C GLU A 116 2.24 -3.93 4.94
N ILE A 117 2.61 -5.18 4.66
CA ILE A 117 1.80 -6.11 3.88
C ILE A 117 1.07 -7.05 4.84
N MET A 118 -0.22 -7.25 4.59
CA MET A 118 -1.08 -8.11 5.40
C MET A 118 -1.12 -9.54 4.85
N TRP A 119 -0.98 -10.51 5.74
CA TRP A 119 -0.94 -11.94 5.43
C TRP A 119 -1.97 -12.68 6.27
N SER A 120 -2.64 -13.67 5.67
CA SER A 120 -3.55 -14.58 6.35
C SER A 120 -3.17 -16.03 6.08
N LYS A 121 -3.25 -16.87 7.11
CA LYS A 121 -3.04 -18.33 6.99
C LYS A 121 -4.14 -19.03 6.18
N THR A 122 -5.31 -18.41 6.04
CA THR A 122 -6.48 -19.03 5.42
C THR A 122 -6.93 -18.32 4.14
N ALA A 123 -6.69 -17.01 4.04
CA ALA A 123 -7.13 -16.18 2.91
C ALA A 123 -6.02 -15.74 1.95
N GLY A 124 -4.78 -16.18 2.19
CA GLY A 124 -3.62 -15.87 1.36
C GLY A 124 -2.83 -14.66 1.85
N PRO A 125 -1.82 -14.22 1.08
CA PRO A 125 -1.50 -14.63 -0.29
C PRO A 125 -0.84 -16.01 -0.42
N SER A 126 -1.04 -16.68 -1.56
CA SER A 126 -0.56 -18.05 -1.83
C SER A 126 0.56 -18.14 -2.87
N LYS A 127 0.91 -17.04 -3.52
CA LYS A 127 1.99 -16.96 -4.50
C LYS A 127 2.42 -15.52 -4.71
N TYR A 128 3.46 -15.33 -5.50
CA TYR A 128 3.87 -14.02 -6.04
C TYR A 128 3.66 -13.98 -7.55
N ASN A 129 3.32 -12.79 -8.06
CA ASN A 129 3.56 -12.42 -9.45
C ASN A 129 4.64 -11.34 -9.45
N GLY A 130 5.86 -11.71 -9.83
CA GLY A 130 7.04 -10.86 -9.63
C GLY A 130 7.20 -10.51 -8.16
N VAL A 131 7.00 -9.24 -7.82
CA VAL A 131 7.14 -8.71 -6.45
C VAL A 131 5.81 -8.49 -5.73
N VAL A 132 4.68 -8.78 -6.37
CA VAL A 132 3.35 -8.53 -5.81
C VAL A 132 2.78 -9.84 -5.26
N PRO A 133 2.40 -9.90 -3.98
CA PRO A 133 1.77 -11.08 -3.38
C PRO A 133 0.32 -11.23 -3.86
N THR A 134 -0.06 -12.42 -4.29
CA THR A 134 -1.30 -12.73 -5.03
C THR A 134 -1.87 -14.10 -4.62
N GLY A 135 -2.96 -14.55 -5.27
CA GLY A 135 -3.59 -15.82 -4.94
C GLY A 135 -4.36 -15.78 -3.62
N TYR A 136 -5.14 -14.73 -3.43
CA TYR A 136 -6.04 -14.58 -2.27
C TYR A 136 -7.30 -15.45 -2.44
N SER A 137 -8.03 -15.71 -1.35
CA SER A 137 -9.34 -16.37 -1.41
C SER A 137 -10.37 -15.54 -2.21
N ALA A 138 -11.31 -16.21 -2.87
CA ALA A 138 -12.35 -15.57 -3.68
C ALA A 138 -13.56 -15.07 -2.85
N ASP A 139 -13.30 -14.56 -1.65
CA ASP A 139 -14.30 -14.02 -0.72
C ASP A 139 -13.92 -12.60 -0.22
N ALA A 140 -14.75 -12.06 0.68
CA ALA A 140 -14.58 -10.75 1.32
C ALA A 140 -13.21 -10.59 1.98
N THR A 141 -12.73 -11.65 2.64
CA THR A 141 -11.44 -11.60 3.31
C THR A 141 -10.31 -11.46 2.29
N GLY A 142 -10.31 -12.28 1.24
CA GLY A 142 -9.29 -12.20 0.20
C GLY A 142 -9.36 -10.90 -0.61
N ALA A 143 -10.57 -10.36 -0.86
CA ALA A 143 -10.76 -9.07 -1.51
C ALA A 143 -10.18 -7.93 -0.67
N ALA A 144 -10.39 -7.94 0.65
CA ALA A 144 -9.87 -6.94 1.56
C ALA A 144 -8.33 -6.99 1.65
N LEU A 145 -7.75 -8.19 1.80
CA LEU A 145 -6.29 -8.35 1.80
C LEU A 145 -5.66 -7.88 0.49
N ALA A 146 -6.23 -8.28 -0.64
CA ALA A 146 -5.77 -7.85 -1.96
C ALA A 146 -5.85 -6.33 -2.12
N ALA A 147 -6.98 -5.72 -1.72
CA ALA A 147 -7.19 -4.28 -1.80
C ALA A 147 -6.12 -3.50 -1.02
N TRP A 148 -5.81 -3.91 0.21
CA TRP A 148 -4.76 -3.24 0.98
C TRP A 148 -3.38 -3.43 0.34
N ASN A 149 -2.99 -4.69 0.12
CA ASN A 149 -1.65 -5.02 -0.34
C ASN A 149 -1.35 -4.38 -1.70
N TYR A 150 -2.30 -4.40 -2.65
CA TYR A 150 -2.11 -3.74 -3.94
C TYR A 150 -2.07 -2.22 -3.82
N ARG A 151 -2.87 -1.61 -2.93
CA ARG A 151 -2.82 -0.16 -2.71
C ARG A 151 -1.47 0.26 -2.16
N THR A 152 -0.94 -0.46 -1.16
CA THR A 152 0.37 -0.15 -0.59
C THR A 152 1.46 -0.29 -1.64
N LEU A 153 1.47 -1.39 -2.40
CA LEU A 153 2.47 -1.62 -3.44
C LEU A 153 2.31 -0.71 -4.67
N PHE A 154 1.10 -0.21 -4.95
CA PHE A 154 0.89 0.83 -5.96
C PHE A 154 1.70 2.10 -5.64
N TYR A 155 1.90 2.44 -4.36
CA TYR A 155 2.73 3.57 -3.94
C TYR A 155 4.22 3.24 -3.74
N GLY A 156 4.61 1.98 -3.92
CA GLY A 156 6.00 1.54 -3.73
C GLY A 156 6.98 1.97 -4.81
N GLY A 157 6.50 2.54 -5.91
CA GLY A 157 7.34 2.93 -7.04
C GLY A 157 7.92 1.72 -7.79
N GLY A 158 8.66 2.02 -8.85
CA GLY A 158 9.42 1.05 -9.63
C GLY A 158 8.61 -0.18 -10.05
N LYS A 159 9.20 -1.36 -9.84
CA LYS A 159 8.59 -2.64 -10.17
C LYS A 159 7.31 -2.94 -9.39
N PHE A 160 7.12 -2.36 -8.19
CA PHE A 160 5.88 -2.55 -7.43
C PHE A 160 4.71 -1.86 -8.13
N THR A 161 4.83 -0.56 -8.39
CA THR A 161 3.80 0.22 -9.09
C THR A 161 3.54 -0.36 -10.47
N ASP A 162 4.59 -0.66 -11.25
CA ASP A 162 4.43 -1.20 -12.59
C ASP A 162 3.70 -2.55 -12.60
N THR A 163 4.08 -3.47 -11.71
CA THR A 163 3.43 -4.78 -11.61
C THR A 163 1.97 -4.66 -11.19
N VAL A 164 1.65 -3.80 -10.20
CA VAL A 164 0.26 -3.55 -9.76
C VAL A 164 -0.57 -2.98 -10.91
N VAL A 165 -0.08 -1.92 -11.55
CA VAL A 165 -0.84 -1.23 -12.60
C VAL A 165 -1.10 -2.12 -13.81
N ARG A 166 -0.12 -2.92 -14.24
CA ARG A 166 -0.27 -3.75 -15.44
C ARG A 166 -1.15 -4.98 -15.23
N ASN A 167 -1.19 -5.53 -14.01
CA ASN A 167 -1.80 -6.84 -13.76
C ASN A 167 -3.02 -6.80 -12.84
N TYR A 168 -3.11 -5.79 -11.96
CA TYR A 168 -4.08 -5.76 -10.86
C TYR A 168 -4.95 -4.50 -10.88
N VAL A 169 -4.96 -3.75 -11.98
CA VAL A 169 -5.84 -2.61 -12.21
C VAL A 169 -6.57 -2.74 -13.54
N GLU A 170 -7.90 -2.76 -13.50
CA GLU A 170 -8.74 -2.58 -14.67
C GLU A 170 -9.10 -1.09 -14.81
N PHE A 171 -8.57 -0.46 -15.86
CA PHE A 171 -8.86 0.93 -16.20
C PHE A 171 -10.08 1.09 -17.10
N GLY A 172 -10.71 2.26 -17.04
CA GLY A 172 -11.64 2.72 -18.06
C GLY A 172 -10.95 2.91 -19.42
N PRO A 173 -11.71 3.02 -20.53
CA PRO A 173 -11.14 3.06 -21.88
C PRO A 173 -10.06 4.13 -22.08
N GLU A 174 -10.26 5.32 -21.52
CA GLU A 174 -9.33 6.44 -21.64
C GLU A 174 -8.01 6.17 -20.90
N GLN A 175 -8.08 5.78 -19.62
CA GLN A 175 -6.90 5.54 -18.80
C GLN A 175 -6.16 4.28 -19.23
N LYS A 176 -6.87 3.30 -19.82
CA LYS A 176 -6.29 2.04 -20.29
C LYS A 176 -5.23 2.26 -21.36
N GLU A 177 -5.49 3.11 -22.35
CA GLU A 177 -4.51 3.36 -23.41
C GLU A 177 -3.27 4.06 -22.86
N LYS A 178 -3.45 5.00 -21.94
CA LYS A 178 -2.32 5.68 -21.29
C LYS A 178 -1.50 4.74 -20.41
N ALA A 179 -2.16 3.88 -19.62
CA ALA A 179 -1.49 2.91 -18.76
C ALA A 179 -0.64 1.89 -19.56
N LYS A 180 -0.94 1.65 -20.84
CA LYS A 180 -0.09 0.80 -21.68
C LYS A 180 1.25 1.43 -22.01
N THR A 181 1.27 2.74 -22.27
CA THR A 181 2.45 3.46 -22.77
C THR A 181 3.27 4.13 -21.67
N GLU A 182 2.69 4.33 -20.49
CA GLU A 182 3.36 4.93 -19.35
C GLU A 182 4.43 3.99 -18.79
N ASP A 183 5.58 4.56 -18.44
CA ASP A 183 6.69 3.86 -17.79
C ASP A 183 6.60 4.00 -16.26
N PHE A 184 5.75 3.17 -15.64
CA PHE A 184 5.59 3.14 -14.18
C PHE A 184 6.84 2.63 -13.46
N SER A 185 7.77 1.97 -14.16
CA SER A 185 9.01 1.48 -13.55
C SER A 185 9.98 2.61 -13.18
N SER A 186 9.78 3.81 -13.75
CA SER A 186 10.54 5.01 -13.43
C SER A 186 10.04 5.75 -12.18
N TYR A 187 8.90 5.36 -11.61
CA TYR A 187 8.26 6.09 -10.53
C TYR A 187 9.01 5.86 -9.22
N VAL A 188 9.27 6.92 -8.47
CA VAL A 188 9.83 6.82 -7.12
C VAL A 188 8.74 6.48 -6.10
N PRO A 189 9.06 5.79 -4.99
CA PRO A 189 8.08 5.51 -3.95
C PRO A 189 7.46 6.80 -3.40
N TYR A 190 6.14 6.83 -3.27
CA TYR A 190 5.45 7.93 -2.60
C TYR A 190 5.29 7.62 -1.12
N GLN A 191 6.15 8.20 -0.29
CA GLN A 191 6.28 7.80 1.12
C GLN A 191 5.01 7.95 1.95
N ALA A 192 4.20 9.00 1.77
CA ALA A 192 2.97 9.14 2.57
C ALA A 192 1.94 8.04 2.23
N GLY A 193 1.89 7.58 0.98
CA GLY A 193 1.11 6.42 0.59
C GLY A 193 1.78 5.13 1.05
N PHE A 194 3.04 4.93 0.73
CA PHE A 194 3.77 3.68 0.99
C PHE A 194 3.94 3.36 2.47
N GLY A 195 4.16 4.38 3.31
CA GLY A 195 4.27 4.29 4.76
C GLY A 195 2.94 4.41 5.49
N THR A 196 1.80 4.41 4.79
CA THR A 196 0.50 4.30 5.47
C THR A 196 0.46 2.94 6.19
N LEU A 197 0.19 2.96 7.50
CA LEU A 197 0.06 1.74 8.30
C LEU A 197 -1.10 0.88 7.80
N SER A 198 -1.03 -0.44 8.03
CA SER A 198 -2.13 -1.36 7.72
C SER A 198 -3.43 -0.89 8.37
N PRO A 199 -4.59 -1.06 7.73
CA PRO A 199 -5.86 -0.71 8.33
C PRO A 199 -6.09 -1.47 9.63
N VAL A 200 -6.83 -0.91 10.58
CA VAL A 200 -7.17 -1.59 11.85
C VAL A 200 -8.50 -2.35 11.76
N ALA A 201 -9.33 -2.01 10.76
CA ALA A 201 -10.60 -2.67 10.51
C ALA A 201 -10.96 -2.65 9.03
N ALA A 202 -11.91 -3.51 8.67
CA ALA A 202 -12.51 -3.53 7.35
C ALA A 202 -14.03 -3.67 7.41
N ARG A 203 -14.70 -3.20 6.36
CA ARG A 203 -16.14 -3.37 6.17
C ARG A 203 -16.45 -3.66 4.72
N ILE A 204 -17.35 -4.61 4.49
CA ILE A 204 -17.86 -4.92 3.16
C ILE A 204 -19.15 -4.13 2.91
N ILE A 205 -19.13 -3.29 1.88
CA ILE A 205 -20.29 -2.48 1.46
C ILE A 205 -21.12 -3.25 0.44
N THR A 206 -20.45 -3.89 -0.51
CA THR A 206 -21.09 -4.73 -1.53
C THR A 206 -20.37 -6.06 -1.58
N CYS A 207 -21.13 -7.15 -1.54
CA CYS A 207 -20.61 -8.51 -1.64
C CYS A 207 -21.32 -9.27 -2.78
N LYS A 208 -20.62 -9.54 -3.88
CA LYS A 208 -21.05 -10.39 -5.00
C LYS A 208 -19.94 -11.40 -5.35
N PRO A 209 -20.26 -12.51 -6.08
CA PRO A 209 -19.28 -13.53 -6.46
C PRO A 209 -18.00 -12.97 -7.09
N ASP A 210 -18.16 -12.01 -7.99
CA ASP A 210 -17.12 -11.46 -8.85
C ASP A 210 -16.84 -9.97 -8.60
N PHE A 211 -17.49 -9.38 -7.59
CA PHE A 211 -17.43 -7.95 -7.35
C PHE A 211 -17.64 -7.63 -5.87
N MET A 212 -16.74 -6.83 -5.30
CA MET A 212 -16.83 -6.39 -3.92
C MET A 212 -16.46 -4.92 -3.77
N VAL A 213 -17.11 -4.24 -2.83
CA VAL A 213 -16.69 -2.92 -2.38
C VAL A 213 -16.24 -3.06 -0.94
N VAL A 214 -14.96 -2.80 -0.70
CA VAL A 214 -14.31 -2.93 0.61
C VAL A 214 -13.96 -1.54 1.12
N GLU A 215 -14.21 -1.30 2.39
CA GLU A 215 -13.66 -0.15 3.10
C GLU A 215 -12.65 -0.61 4.14
N HIS A 216 -11.58 0.16 4.27
CA HIS A 216 -10.52 0.00 5.24
C HIS A 216 -10.45 1.22 6.12
N ALA A 217 -10.45 1.02 7.44
CA ALA A 217 -10.26 2.07 8.41
C ALA A 217 -8.81 2.09 8.88
N HIS A 218 -8.15 3.24 8.75
CA HIS A 218 -6.78 3.46 9.23
C HIS A 218 -6.83 4.37 10.44
N LYS A 219 -6.33 3.91 11.58
CA LYS A 219 -6.25 4.75 12.78
C LYS A 219 -5.23 5.86 12.53
N LEU A 220 -5.69 7.10 12.60
CA LEU A 220 -4.83 8.27 12.59
C LEU A 220 -4.30 8.48 14.01
N ILE A 221 -3.02 8.81 14.08
CA ILE A 221 -2.29 8.97 15.36
C ILE A 221 -2.10 10.46 15.66
N GLY A 222 -2.24 11.30 14.65
CA GLY A 222 -2.17 12.76 14.74
C GLY A 222 -2.44 13.41 13.39
N ASP A 223 -2.42 14.74 13.36
CA ASP A 223 -2.60 15.58 12.16
C ASP A 223 -1.27 16.13 11.60
N GLY A 224 -0.14 15.69 12.16
CA GLY A 224 1.19 16.21 11.85
C GLY A 224 1.64 17.38 12.72
N GLU A 225 0.73 18.00 13.49
CA GLU A 225 1.05 19.03 14.49
C GLU A 225 0.94 18.48 15.92
N LYS A 226 -0.05 17.60 16.17
CA LYS A 226 -0.31 16.99 17.46
C LYS A 226 -0.71 15.53 17.33
N PHE A 227 -0.44 14.76 18.37
CA PHE A 227 -1.02 13.43 18.54
C PHE A 227 -2.48 13.54 18.97
N TYR A 228 -3.32 12.64 18.45
CA TYR A 228 -4.70 12.49 18.90
C TYR A 228 -4.73 11.74 20.23
N ALA A 229 -5.65 12.14 21.10
CA ALA A 229 -5.87 11.48 22.37
C ALA A 229 -6.49 10.09 22.13
N GLU A 230 -6.17 9.12 22.98
CA GLU A 230 -6.66 7.74 22.83
C GLU A 230 -8.19 7.64 22.88
N ASN A 231 -8.84 8.53 23.63
CA ASN A 231 -10.30 8.62 23.76
C ASN A 231 -10.98 9.47 22.67
N ASP A 232 -10.23 9.99 21.71
CA ASP A 232 -10.73 10.73 20.54
C ASP A 232 -10.15 10.10 19.25
N PRO A 233 -10.50 8.85 18.95
CA PRO A 233 -9.91 8.14 17.83
C PRO A 233 -10.39 8.75 16.51
N HIS A 234 -9.48 8.90 15.56
CA HIS A 234 -9.79 9.34 14.21
C HIS A 234 -9.42 8.23 13.23
N TYR A 235 -10.29 7.96 12.27
CA TYR A 235 -10.08 6.92 11.27
C TYR A 235 -10.23 7.48 9.86
N ASP A 236 -9.20 7.36 9.05
CA ASP A 236 -9.28 7.62 7.60
C ASP A 236 -9.81 6.38 6.88
N ILE A 237 -10.85 6.56 6.09
CA ILE A 237 -11.54 5.48 5.39
C ILE A 237 -11.12 5.42 3.93
N HIS A 238 -10.49 4.32 3.53
CA HIS A 238 -10.16 4.06 2.12
C HIS A 238 -11.16 3.07 1.55
N ARG A 239 -11.85 3.45 0.48
CA ARG A 239 -12.80 2.58 -0.23
C ARG A 239 -12.19 2.05 -1.52
N PHE A 240 -12.30 0.74 -1.71
CA PHE A 240 -11.79 0.01 -2.86
C PHE A 240 -12.92 -0.74 -3.55
N THR A 241 -12.99 -0.60 -4.88
CA THR A 241 -13.85 -1.42 -5.72
C THR A 241 -13.01 -2.53 -6.31
N MET A 242 -13.32 -3.76 -5.91
CA MET A 242 -12.60 -4.97 -6.29
C MET A 242 -13.45 -5.81 -7.24
N LYS A 243 -12.82 -6.39 -8.25
CA LYS A 243 -13.43 -7.33 -9.17
C LYS A 243 -12.60 -8.61 -9.21
N LEU A 244 -13.25 -9.76 -9.29
CA LEU A 244 -12.56 -11.02 -9.47
C LEU A 244 -12.31 -11.23 -10.97
N SER A 245 -11.04 -11.37 -11.35
CA SER A 245 -10.65 -11.67 -12.71
C SER A 245 -11.07 -13.09 -13.10
N LYS A 246 -11.05 -13.38 -14.41
CA LYS A 246 -11.34 -14.73 -14.92
C LYS A 246 -10.35 -15.79 -14.42
N ASP A 247 -9.13 -15.36 -14.06
CA ASP A 247 -8.08 -16.23 -13.54
C ASP A 247 -8.19 -16.42 -12.01
N GLY A 248 -9.22 -15.84 -11.38
CA GLY A 248 -9.47 -15.95 -9.95
C GLY A 248 -8.62 -15.02 -9.09
N GLU A 249 -8.10 -13.93 -9.66
CA GLU A 249 -7.35 -12.91 -8.93
C GLU A 249 -8.24 -11.69 -8.68
N TRP A 250 -8.22 -11.14 -7.46
CA TRP A 250 -8.79 -9.83 -7.22
C TRP A 250 -8.00 -8.75 -7.96
N ILE A 251 -8.69 -7.76 -8.51
CA ILE A 251 -8.11 -6.58 -9.17
C ILE A 251 -8.88 -5.33 -8.76
N PHE A 252 -8.22 -4.18 -8.77
CA PHE A 252 -8.89 -2.88 -8.67
C PHE A 252 -9.73 -2.63 -9.93
N TYR A 253 -11.00 -2.32 -9.74
CA TYR A 253 -11.89 -1.94 -10.83
C TYR A 253 -12.12 -0.43 -10.80
N MET A 254 -11.28 0.30 -11.55
CA MET A 254 -11.30 1.77 -11.58
C MET A 254 -12.60 2.37 -12.13
N PRO A 255 -13.27 1.81 -13.17
CA PRO A 255 -14.51 2.40 -13.70
C PRO A 255 -15.65 2.48 -12.66
N GLY A 256 -15.67 1.56 -11.70
CA GLY A 256 -16.65 1.54 -10.60
C GLY A 256 -16.11 2.08 -9.29
N MET A 257 -14.93 2.70 -9.29
CA MET A 257 -14.33 3.25 -8.07
C MET A 257 -14.99 4.59 -7.73
N VAL A 258 -15.77 4.60 -6.66
CA VAL A 258 -16.31 5.83 -6.06
C VAL A 258 -15.60 6.03 -4.74
N GLN A 259 -14.75 7.06 -4.66
CA GLN A 259 -14.11 7.39 -3.38
C GLN A 259 -15.11 8.11 -2.47
N GLY A 260 -15.32 7.54 -1.28
CA GLY A 260 -15.87 8.26 -0.15
C GLY A 260 -14.70 8.62 0.76
N ILE A 261 -14.40 9.91 0.90
CA ILE A 261 -13.45 10.38 1.90
C ILE A 261 -14.28 10.70 3.15
N ALA A 262 -14.07 9.93 4.19
CA ALA A 262 -14.67 10.18 5.50
C ALA A 262 -13.59 9.99 6.56
N VAL A 263 -13.52 10.95 7.48
CA VAL A 263 -12.86 10.73 8.77
C VAL A 263 -13.95 10.36 9.75
N LEU A 264 -13.83 9.18 10.36
CA LEU A 264 -14.76 8.71 11.38
C LEU A 264 -14.14 8.86 12.76
N HIS A 265 -14.98 9.16 13.76
CA HIS A 265 -14.57 9.20 15.17
C HIS A 265 -14.96 7.93 15.95
N SER A 266 -15.65 7.00 15.29
CA SER A 266 -15.98 5.67 15.81
C SER A 266 -16.12 4.67 14.66
N LEU A 267 -15.95 3.38 14.95
CA LEU A 267 -16.14 2.28 14.01
C LEU A 267 -17.42 1.50 14.32
N ASP A 268 -18.53 2.22 14.48
CA ASP A 268 -19.85 1.62 14.65
C ASP A 268 -20.44 1.15 13.29
N GLY A 269 -21.33 0.17 13.30
CA GLY A 269 -22.12 -0.19 12.11
C GLY A 269 -21.39 -1.05 11.07
N GLY A 270 -21.02 -2.27 11.48
CA GLY A 270 -20.59 -3.35 10.57
C GLY A 270 -19.10 -3.39 10.27
N TRP A 271 -18.27 -2.68 11.04
CA TRP A 271 -16.82 -2.82 10.98
C TRP A 271 -16.37 -4.12 11.64
N THR A 272 -15.45 -4.82 10.98
CA THR A 272 -14.73 -5.96 11.54
C THR A 272 -13.33 -5.50 11.90
N MET A 273 -12.99 -5.52 13.19
CA MET A 273 -11.63 -5.28 13.67
C MET A 273 -10.72 -6.43 13.26
N TRP A 274 -9.60 -6.11 12.64
CA TRP A 274 -8.59 -7.13 12.33
C TRP A 274 -7.99 -7.71 13.61
N GLN A 275 -7.73 -9.02 13.60
CA GLN A 275 -7.01 -9.71 14.66
C GLN A 275 -5.60 -10.00 14.14
N TYR A 276 -4.58 -9.53 14.84
CA TYR A 276 -3.15 -9.60 14.47
C TYR A 276 -2.34 -10.49 15.41
#